data_AF-A0A933FYP9-F1
#
_entry.id   AF-A0A933FYP9-F1
#
_cell.length_a   1.000
_cell.length_b   1.000
_cell.length_c   1.000
_cell.angle_alpha   90.00
_cell.angle_beta   90.00
_cell.angle_gamma   90.00
#
_symmetry.space_group_name_H-M   'P 1'
#
loop_
_entity.id
_entity.type
_entity.pdbx_description
1 polymer ?
#
loop_
_entity_poly.entity_id
_entity_poly.type
_entity_poly.pdbx_seq_one_letter_code
_entity_poly.pdbx_strand_id
1 'polypeptide(L)' 'MDDEKKEAQPELSEFKGKPVLRIPLVDNPSPDVTWHWLAFGKNKAKAIVKYFDAIKKFAEE' A
#
# COMPACT_ATOMS: atom_id res chain seq x y z
N MET A 1 2.93 10.21 -26.34
CA MET A 1 1.98 10.05 -25.22
C MET A 1 2.85 10.18 -23.99
N ASP A 2 2.77 11.32 -23.32
CA ASP A 2 3.40 11.50 -22.01
C ASP A 2 2.61 10.63 -21.03
N ASP A 3 3.05 9.39 -20.86
CA ASP A 3 2.70 8.59 -19.69
C ASP A 3 3.29 9.33 -18.48
N GLU A 4 2.50 10.25 -17.92
CA GLU A 4 2.74 10.77 -16.58
C GLU A 4 2.94 9.56 -15.68
N LYS A 5 4.19 9.36 -15.26
CA LYS A 5 4.57 8.41 -14.22
C LYS A 5 3.78 8.79 -12.97
N LYS A 6 2.58 8.21 -12.83
CA LYS A 6 1.81 8.32 -11.60
C LYS A 6 2.60 7.61 -10.53
N GLU A 7 3.12 8.38 -9.57
CA GLU A 7 3.74 7.82 -8.37
C GLU A 7 2.77 6.83 -7.73
N ALA A 8 3.29 5.67 -7.37
CA ALA A 8 2.46 4.64 -6.78
C ALA A 8 2.04 5.06 -5.37
N GLN A 9 0.75 5.28 -5.17
CA GLN A 9 0.18 5.67 -3.88
C GLN A 9 -0.65 4.54 -3.27
N PRO A 10 -0.81 4.50 -1.93
CA PRO A 10 -1.75 3.59 -1.30
C PRO A 10 -3.17 3.79 -1.83
N GLU A 11 -3.84 2.70 -2.20
CA GLU A 11 -5.21 2.73 -2.70
C GLU A 11 -6.18 1.99 -1.77
N LEU A 12 -7.39 2.53 -1.63
CA LEU A 12 -8.51 1.80 -1.06
C LEU A 12 -9.22 1.07 -2.20
N SER A 13 -9.34 -0.25 -2.10
CA SER A 13 -10.04 -1.06 -3.09
C SER A 13 -10.97 -2.09 -2.42
N GLU A 14 -11.61 -2.90 -3.24
CA GLU A 14 -12.46 -4.00 -2.80
C GLU A 14 -11.90 -5.34 -3.27
N PHE A 15 -11.93 -6.34 -2.39
CA PHE A 15 -11.64 -7.73 -2.73
C PHE A 15 -12.73 -8.63 -2.16
N LYS A 16 -13.47 -9.32 -3.04
CA LYS A 16 -14.58 -10.21 -2.68
C LYS A 16 -15.64 -9.54 -1.79
N GLY A 17 -16.06 -8.32 -2.12
CA GLY A 17 -17.06 -7.58 -1.32
C GLY A 17 -16.53 -6.99 -0.02
N LYS A 18 -15.22 -7.02 0.22
CA LYS A 18 -14.60 -6.49 1.45
C LYS A 18 -13.59 -5.39 1.13
N PRO A 19 -13.56 -4.31 1.92
CA PRO A 19 -12.59 -3.24 1.73
C PRO A 19 -11.18 -3.71 2.09
N VAL A 20 -10.23 -3.40 1.23
CA VAL A 20 -8.80 -3.66 1.42
C VAL A 20 -7.98 -2.40 1.11
N LEU A 21 -6.98 -2.13 1.93
CA LEU A 21 -5.95 -1.13 1.66
C LEU A 21 -4.83 -1.82 0.90
N ARG A 22 -4.44 -1.30 -0.26
CA ARG A 22 -3.31 -1.81 -1.04
C ARG A 22 -2.17 -0.80 -1.01
N ILE A 23 -0.98 -1.29 -0.72
CA ILE A 23 0.25 -0.48 -0.66
C ILE A 23 1.21 -1.03 -1.71
N PRO A 24 1.68 -0.21 -2.65
CA PRO A 24 2.65 -0.64 -3.64
C PRO A 24 4.00 -0.92 -2.96
N LEU A 25 4.68 -1.99 -3.36
CA LEU A 25 6.02 -2.35 -2.85
C LEU A 25 7.15 -1.71 -3.65
N VAL A 26 6.83 -1.11 -4.79
CA VAL A 26 7.79 -0.47 -5.69
C VAL A 26 7.32 0.94 -5.98
N ASP A 27 8.26 1.89 -5.97
CA ASP A 27 7.94 3.32 -6.15
C ASP A 27 7.49 3.63 -7.60
N ASN A 28 7.97 2.84 -8.57
CA ASN A 28 7.66 3.00 -9.99
C ASN A 28 7.19 1.68 -10.63
N PRO A 29 5.96 1.24 -10.32
CA PRO A 29 5.39 0.01 -10.86
C PRO A 29 5.15 0.15 -12.37
N SER A 30 5.69 -0.76 -13.16
CA SER A 30 5.45 -0.85 -14.61
C SER A 30 4.85 -2.22 -14.95
N PRO A 31 4.28 -2.41 -16.16
CA PRO A 31 3.84 -3.73 -16.61
C PRO A 31 4.96 -4.79 -16.54
N ASP A 32 6.22 -4.37 -16.70
CA ASP A 32 7.41 -5.23 -16.62
C ASP A 32 7.92 -5.42 -15.19
N VAL A 33 7.77 -4.40 -14.34
CA VAL A 33 8.08 -4.46 -12.90
C VAL A 33 6.81 -4.84 -12.18
N THR A 34 6.49 -6.13 -12.26
CA THR A 34 5.39 -6.83 -11.58
C THR A 34 4.82 -6.02 -10.41
N TRP A 35 3.57 -5.62 -10.54
CA TRP A 35 2.79 -4.90 -9.54
C TRP A 35 2.65 -5.73 -8.26
N HIS A 36 3.68 -5.70 -7.41
CA HIS A 36 3.64 -6.34 -6.11
C HIS A 36 2.97 -5.37 -5.14
N TRP A 37 1.69 -5.61 -4.84
CA TRP A 37 0.93 -4.84 -3.87
C TRP A 37 0.76 -5.67 -2.59
N LEU A 38 1.01 -5.06 -1.44
CA LEU A 38 0.55 -5.60 -0.17
C LEU A 38 -0.92 -5.21 0.04
N ALA A 39 -1.78 -6.19 0.24
CA ALA A 39 -3.19 -5.96 0.52
C ALA A 39 -3.53 -6.26 1.99
N PHE A 40 -4.10 -5.28 2.68
CA PHE A 40 -4.52 -5.37 4.07
C PHE A 40 -6.03 -5.24 4.17
N GLY A 41 -6.69 -6.25 4.71
CA GLY A 41 -8.10 -6.13 5.09
C GLY A 41 -8.30 -5.10 6.22
N LYS A 42 -9.53 -4.61 6.36
CA LYS A 42 -9.95 -3.60 7.35
C LYS A 42 -9.32 -3.75 8.75
N ASN A 43 -9.32 -4.96 9.33
CA ASN A 43 -8.81 -5.16 10.69
C ASN A 43 -7.29 -4.99 10.77
N LYS A 44 -6.56 -5.48 9.76
CA LYS A 44 -5.09 -5.31 9.69
C LYS A 44 -4.73 -3.85 9.44
N ALA A 45 -5.44 -3.17 8.55
CA ALA A 45 -5.26 -1.73 8.30
C ALA A 45 -5.48 -0.89 9.59
N LYS A 46 -6.53 -1.19 10.36
CA LYS A 46 -6.76 -0.55 11.66
C LYS A 46 -5.63 -0.79 12.66
N ALA A 47 -5.07 -1.99 12.68
CA ALA A 47 -3.95 -2.31 13.56
C ALA A 47 -2.70 -1.50 13.17
N ILE A 48 -2.40 -1.37 11.87
CA ILE A 48 -1.27 -0.56 11.39
C ILE A 48 -1.41 0.89 11.86
N VAL A 49 -2.59 1.50 11.72
CA VAL A 49 -2.84 2.87 12.21
C VAL A 49 -2.66 2.97 13.73
N LYS A 50 -3.18 1.99 14.48
CA LYS A 50 -3.06 1.98 15.96
C LYS A 50 -1.60 1.94 16.43
N TYR A 51 -0.75 1.21 15.73
CA TYR A 51 0.65 1.03 16.10
C TYR A 51 1.61 1.90 15.27
N PHE A 52 1.09 2.85 14.50
CA PHE A 52 1.88 3.61 13.54
C PHE A 52 3.06 4.33 14.20
N ASP A 53 2.84 5.02 15.32
CA ASP A 53 3.91 5.73 16.03
C ASP A 53 4.98 4.79 16.58
N ALA A 54 4.59 3.59 17.03
CA ALA A 54 5.54 2.59 17.51
C ALA A 54 6.35 1.98 16.36
N ILE A 55 5.70 1.71 15.22
CA ILE A 55 6.35 1.25 13.99
C ILE A 55 7.34 2.31 13.51
N LYS A 56 6.95 3.58 13.53
CA LYS A 56 7.81 4.69 13.10
C LYS A 56 9.06 4.78 13.98
N LYS A 57 8.90 4.75 15.30
CA LYS A 57 10.04 4.77 16.25
C LYS A 57 10.99 3.60 16.01
N PHE A 58 10.45 2.40 15.82
CA PHE A 58 11.26 1.22 15.51
C PHE A 58 12.03 1.33 14.19
N ALA A 59 11.44 1.98 13.16
CA ALA A 59 12.09 2.16 11.87
C ALA A 59 13.13 3.29 11.84
N GLU A 60 13.11 4.18 12.84
CA GLU A 60 14.09 5.26 13.04
C GLU A 60 15.28 4.81 13.93
N GLU A 61 15.21 3.62 14.54
CA GLU A 61 16.33 2.93 15.24
C GLU A 61 17.13 2.04 14.29
#